data_AF-A0A1G0XI85-F1
#
_entry.id   AF-A0A1G0XI85-F1
#
_cell.length_a   1.000
_cell.length_b   1.000
_cell.length_c   1.000
_cell.angle_alpha   90.00
_cell.angle_beta   90.00
_cell.angle_gamma   90.00
#
_symmetry.space_group_name_H-M   'P 1'
#
loop_
_entity.id
_entity.type
_entity.pdbx_description
1 polymer ?
#
loop_
_entity_poly.entity_id
_entity_poly.type
_entity_poly.pdbx_seq_one_letter_code
_entity_poly.pdbx_strand_id
1 'polypeptide(L)'
;MLHPASELKHINNEIGFGVFATKLIPAGTITYIKDPLEIIVPESSCFLSIPEYRDCLIKYSYSDPDGTRVMSWDIARFMNHNCGSNTLTTGYNFEIAIRDIKPGDEITDDYGLFIGDESLICSCGSPECRSVISSDNFDMNVQQWDRKLKAALAHFKNVEQPLSKFIDNSTRRKLGSYLEEGKDYNSIRTMKWKGLPITQPPGAEVNLAMSK
;
A
#
# COMPACT_ATOMS: atom_id res chain seq x y z
N MET A 1 2.54 -3.59 -10.63
CA MET A 1 2.57 -2.54 -11.68
C MET A 1 1.97 -1.23 -11.20
N LEU A 2 2.76 -0.16 -11.25
CA LEU A 2 2.38 1.22 -10.93
C LEU A 2 1.72 1.95 -12.11
N HIS A 3 0.92 2.98 -11.81
CA HIS A 3 0.27 3.84 -12.78
C HIS A 3 1.29 4.54 -13.70
N PRO A 4 1.04 4.61 -15.03
CA PRO A 4 2.02 5.10 -16.01
C PRO A 4 2.32 6.61 -15.88
N ALA A 5 1.45 7.39 -15.25
CA ALA A 5 1.69 8.81 -14.97
C ALA A 5 2.50 9.01 -13.69
N SER A 6 3.57 8.23 -13.51
CA SER A 6 4.43 8.26 -12.32
C SER A 6 5.90 8.27 -12.74
N GLU A 7 6.74 8.93 -11.95
CA GLU A 7 8.19 8.97 -12.15
C GLU A 7 8.93 8.85 -10.81
N LEU A 8 10.15 8.33 -10.85
CA LEU A 8 11.02 8.26 -9.68
C LEU A 8 11.82 9.57 -9.55
N LYS A 9 11.83 10.18 -8.36
CA LYS A 9 12.68 11.34 -8.06
C LYS A 9 13.47 11.12 -6.79
N HIS A 10 14.68 11.66 -6.76
CA HIS A 10 15.44 11.81 -5.53
C HIS A 10 14.84 12.96 -4.72
N ILE A 11 14.53 12.71 -3.45
CA ILE A 11 13.98 13.68 -2.50
C ILE A 11 15.14 14.37 -1.79
N ASN A 12 15.90 13.62 -0.99
CA ASN A 12 17.07 14.08 -0.24
C ASN A 12 17.90 12.85 0.20
N ASN A 13 19.01 13.07 0.90
CA ASN A 13 19.88 11.99 1.34
C ASN A 13 19.27 11.16 2.49
N GLU A 14 18.33 11.72 3.25
CA GLU A 14 17.69 11.03 4.37
C GLU A 14 16.60 10.05 3.92
N ILE A 15 15.69 10.49 3.04
CA ILE A 15 14.56 9.72 2.51
C ILE A 15 14.98 8.90 1.28
N GLY A 16 15.91 9.43 0.49
CA GLY A 16 16.35 8.83 -0.76
C GLY A 16 15.40 9.15 -1.90
N PHE A 17 14.65 8.16 -2.39
CA PHE A 17 13.77 8.32 -3.55
C PHE A 17 12.29 8.27 -3.16
N GLY A 18 11.47 8.90 -3.98
CA GLY A 18 10.02 8.77 -3.93
C GLY A 18 9.43 8.72 -5.32
N VAL A 19 8.15 8.37 -5.37
CA VAL A 19 7.37 8.26 -6.60
C VAL A 19 6.49 9.50 -6.74
N PHE A 20 6.51 10.16 -7.89
CA PHE A 20 5.80 11.41 -8.12
C PHE A 20 4.89 11.33 -9.33
N ALA A 21 3.73 11.97 -9.26
CA ALA A 21 2.80 12.03 -10.38
C ALA A 21 3.33 12.96 -11.48
N THR A 22 3.32 12.50 -12.73
CA THR A 22 3.71 13.32 -13.91
C THR A 22 2.52 14.02 -14.55
N LYS A 23 1.30 13.57 -14.25
CA LYS A 23 0.03 14.14 -14.71
C LYS A 23 -0.98 14.10 -13.56
N LEU A 24 -2.12 14.78 -13.73
CA LEU A 24 -3.24 14.62 -12.82
C LEU A 24 -3.69 13.16 -12.80
N ILE A 25 -3.74 12.56 -11.61
CA ILE A 25 -4.37 11.26 -11.36
C ILE A 25 -5.64 11.54 -10.54
N PRO A 26 -6.83 11.48 -11.15
CA PRO A 26 -8.07 11.76 -10.44
C PRO A 26 -8.37 10.78 -9.30
N ALA A 27 -9.13 11.23 -8.32
CA ALA A 27 -9.68 10.35 -7.29
C ALA A 27 -10.46 9.17 -7.92
N GLY A 28 -10.25 7.97 -7.39
CA GLY A 28 -10.84 6.73 -7.87
C GLY A 28 -10.06 6.01 -8.97
N THR A 29 -8.98 6.60 -9.50
CA THR A 29 -8.09 5.95 -10.47
C THR A 29 -7.20 4.91 -9.78
N ILE A 30 -7.01 3.74 -10.41
CA ILE A 30 -6.09 2.69 -9.94
C ILE A 30 -4.65 3.19 -10.05
N THR A 31 -3.94 3.23 -8.92
CA THR A 31 -2.55 3.73 -8.82
C THR A 31 -1.52 2.60 -8.83
N TYR A 32 -1.87 1.43 -8.32
CA TYR A 32 -1.02 0.24 -8.34
C TYR A 32 -1.88 -1.03 -8.43
N ILE A 33 -1.39 -2.07 -9.10
CA ILE A 33 -2.00 -3.39 -9.13
C ILE A 33 -0.93 -4.49 -9.04
N LYS A 34 -1.14 -5.48 -8.18
CA LYS A 34 -0.29 -6.66 -8.07
C LYS A 34 -0.37 -7.48 -9.37
N ASP A 35 0.74 -7.60 -10.09
CA ASP A 35 0.80 -8.28 -11.39
C ASP A 35 1.76 -9.49 -11.36
N PRO A 36 1.81 -10.33 -12.42
CA PRO A 36 2.63 -11.54 -12.41
C PRO A 36 4.16 -11.34 -12.32
N LEU A 37 4.68 -10.11 -12.50
CA LEU A 37 6.11 -9.81 -12.41
C LEU A 37 6.59 -9.53 -10.98
N GLU A 38 5.68 -9.43 -10.02
CA GLU A 38 6.00 -9.20 -8.61
C GLU A 38 6.89 -10.33 -8.04
N ILE A 39 7.88 -9.97 -7.23
CA ILE A 39 8.72 -10.95 -6.54
C ILE A 39 8.00 -11.38 -5.26
N ILE A 40 7.62 -12.64 -5.19
CA ILE A 40 6.88 -13.23 -4.06
C ILE A 40 7.85 -14.02 -3.18
N VAL A 41 7.97 -13.64 -1.92
CA VAL A 41 8.81 -14.31 -0.92
C VAL A 41 7.92 -14.82 0.20
N PRO A 42 7.58 -16.13 0.22
CA PRO A 42 6.79 -16.72 1.29
C PRO A 42 7.46 -16.54 2.66
N GLU A 43 6.66 -16.46 3.73
CA GLU A 43 7.15 -16.35 5.12
C GLU A 43 8.12 -17.47 5.51
N SER A 44 7.97 -18.66 4.91
CA SER A 44 8.85 -19.82 5.13
C SER A 44 10.16 -19.79 4.35
N SER A 45 10.41 -18.74 3.56
CA SER A 45 11.60 -18.64 2.72
C SER A 45 12.87 -18.45 3.54
N CYS A 46 13.93 -19.19 3.19
CA CYS A 46 15.24 -19.05 3.84
C CYS A 46 15.88 -17.67 3.63
N PHE A 47 15.45 -16.90 2.62
CA PHE A 47 15.96 -15.55 2.37
C PHE A 47 15.67 -14.59 3.54
N LEU A 48 14.62 -14.83 4.32
CA LEU A 48 14.30 -14.00 5.49
C LEU A 48 15.28 -14.23 6.66
N SER A 49 16.00 -15.35 6.65
CA SER A 49 17.01 -15.70 7.66
C SER A 49 18.43 -15.26 7.27
N ILE A 50 18.63 -14.79 6.04
CA ILE A 50 19.93 -14.34 5.54
C ILE A 50 19.97 -12.80 5.64
N PRO A 51 20.81 -12.19 6.48
CA PRO A 51 20.78 -10.76 6.78
C PRO A 51 20.79 -9.86 5.53
N GLU A 52 21.63 -10.18 4.54
CA GLU A 52 21.81 -9.39 3.32
C GLU A 52 20.52 -9.33 2.47
N TYR A 53 19.75 -10.41 2.44
CA TYR A 53 18.47 -10.44 1.74
C TYR A 53 17.34 -9.90 2.61
N ARG A 54 17.38 -10.19 3.91
CA ARG A 54 16.39 -9.73 4.88
C ARG A 54 16.27 -8.21 4.88
N ASP A 55 17.35 -7.47 4.96
CA ASP A 55 17.31 -6.00 5.03
C ASP A 55 16.73 -5.40 3.73
N CYS A 56 17.09 -5.98 2.58
CA CYS A 56 16.54 -5.59 1.29
C CYS A 56 15.03 -5.87 1.21
N LEU A 57 14.60 -7.05 1.67
CA LEU A 57 13.19 -7.45 1.71
C LEU A 57 12.41 -6.54 2.64
N ILE A 58 12.89 -6.30 3.87
CA ILE A 58 12.23 -5.40 4.82
C ILE A 58 12.05 -4.00 4.24
N LYS A 59 13.07 -3.48 3.54
CA LYS A 59 13.03 -2.12 2.98
C LYS A 59 12.13 -1.96 1.76
N TYR A 60 12.11 -2.93 0.85
CA TYR A 60 11.50 -2.78 -0.48
C TYR A 60 10.29 -3.69 -0.73
N SER A 61 9.81 -4.39 0.29
CA SER A 61 8.60 -5.22 0.20
C SER A 61 7.56 -4.82 1.24
N TYR A 62 6.31 -5.15 0.95
CA TYR A 62 5.21 -5.10 1.89
C TYR A 62 4.78 -6.53 2.26
N SER A 63 4.08 -6.70 3.38
CA SER A 63 3.59 -8.02 3.80
C SER A 63 2.11 -8.18 3.48
N ASP A 64 1.79 -9.28 2.81
CA ASP A 64 0.41 -9.77 2.70
C ASP A 64 -0.08 -10.32 4.06
N PRO A 65 -1.39 -10.53 4.24
CA PRO A 65 -1.96 -10.93 5.53
C PRO A 65 -1.45 -12.25 6.09
N ASP A 66 -0.91 -13.12 5.24
CA ASP A 66 -0.34 -14.42 5.59
C ASP A 66 1.18 -14.38 5.84
N GLY A 67 1.78 -13.19 5.92
CA GLY A 67 3.22 -13.03 6.14
C GLY A 67 4.06 -13.13 4.87
N THR A 68 3.47 -13.42 3.71
CA THR A 68 4.17 -13.39 2.42
C THR A 68 4.64 -11.97 2.11
N ARG A 69 5.92 -11.81 1.82
CA ARG A 69 6.48 -10.52 1.38
C ARG A 69 6.39 -10.38 -0.13
N VAL A 70 5.97 -9.20 -0.58
CA VAL A 70 5.82 -8.85 -2.00
C VAL A 70 6.70 -7.65 -2.32
N MET A 71 7.68 -7.85 -3.22
CA MET A 71 8.55 -6.79 -3.70
C MET A 71 8.22 -6.45 -5.14
N SER A 72 7.89 -5.17 -5.37
CA SER A 72 7.56 -4.69 -6.70
C SER A 72 8.77 -4.58 -7.63
N TRP A 73 8.59 -5.13 -8.82
CA TRP A 73 9.61 -5.19 -9.86
C TRP A 73 9.88 -3.81 -10.47
N ASP A 74 8.88 -2.93 -10.49
CA ASP A 74 8.95 -1.55 -10.99
C ASP A 74 9.26 -0.54 -9.86
N ILE A 75 8.98 0.74 -10.12
CA ILE A 75 9.28 1.81 -9.15
C ILE A 75 8.30 1.89 -7.98
N ALA A 76 7.24 1.07 -7.92
CA ALA A 76 6.29 1.06 -6.80
C ALA A 76 6.97 0.75 -5.45
N ARG A 77 8.09 -0.01 -5.47
CA ARG A 77 8.89 -0.29 -4.26
C ARG A 77 9.53 0.95 -3.62
N PHE A 78 9.45 2.11 -4.27
CA PHE A 78 9.92 3.41 -3.75
C PHE A 78 8.75 4.32 -3.32
N MET A 79 7.50 3.83 -3.31
CA MET A 79 6.39 4.61 -2.76
C MET A 79 6.56 4.76 -1.26
N ASN A 80 6.59 6.00 -0.78
CA ASN A 80 6.80 6.28 0.63
C ASN A 80 5.50 6.24 1.42
N HIS A 81 5.65 6.12 2.74
CA HIS A 81 4.54 6.18 3.66
C HIS A 81 4.12 7.63 3.94
N ASN A 82 2.81 7.87 3.97
CA ASN A 82 2.24 9.04 4.63
C ASN A 82 0.98 8.65 5.42
N CYS A 83 0.84 9.08 6.68
CA CYS A 83 -0.38 8.83 7.46
C CYS A 83 -1.62 9.52 6.85
N GLY A 84 -1.40 10.62 6.13
CA GLY A 84 -2.38 11.26 5.28
C GLY A 84 -2.13 10.93 3.81
N SER A 85 -1.95 9.66 3.46
CA SER A 85 -1.68 9.18 2.10
C SER A 85 -2.67 9.73 1.07
N ASN A 86 -2.26 9.76 -0.20
CA ASN A 86 -3.16 10.07 -1.31
C ASN A 86 -3.63 8.83 -2.07
N THR A 87 -3.09 7.66 -1.75
CA THR A 87 -3.57 6.37 -2.21
C THR A 87 -3.88 5.43 -1.05
N LEU A 88 -4.69 4.40 -1.31
CA LEU A 88 -4.94 3.28 -0.39
C LEU A 88 -5.19 1.99 -1.18
N THR A 89 -4.68 0.87 -0.66
CA THR A 89 -5.01 -0.46 -1.19
C THR A 89 -6.42 -0.88 -0.81
N THR A 90 -7.16 -1.38 -1.79
CA THR A 90 -8.54 -1.86 -1.65
C THR A 90 -8.58 -3.34 -1.25
N GLY A 91 -9.71 -3.79 -0.70
CA GLY A 91 -9.99 -5.23 -0.57
C GLY A 91 -10.11 -5.97 -1.92
N TYR A 92 -9.97 -5.28 -3.06
CA TYR A 92 -9.98 -5.86 -4.40
C TYR A 92 -8.57 -6.09 -4.96
N ASN A 93 -7.53 -6.05 -4.11
CA ASN A 93 -6.14 -6.36 -4.48
C ASN A 93 -5.51 -5.41 -5.51
N PHE A 94 -5.95 -4.14 -5.49
CA PHE A 94 -5.33 -3.02 -6.19
C PHE A 94 -5.45 -1.75 -5.34
N GLU A 95 -4.58 -0.79 -5.60
CA GLU A 95 -4.54 0.52 -4.96
C GLU A 95 -5.28 1.56 -5.80
N ILE A 96 -5.92 2.53 -5.14
CA ILE A 96 -6.57 3.67 -5.80
C ILE A 96 -6.14 4.99 -5.19
N ALA A 97 -6.16 6.04 -6.02
CA ALA A 97 -6.13 7.43 -5.55
C ALA A 97 -7.40 7.73 -4.73
N ILE A 98 -7.24 8.17 -3.48
CA ILE A 98 -8.36 8.52 -2.59
C ILE A 98 -8.73 10.01 -2.62
N ARG A 99 -7.97 10.78 -3.39
CA ARG A 99 -8.15 12.19 -3.76
C ARG A 99 -7.37 12.45 -5.03
N ASP A 100 -7.64 13.58 -5.70
CA ASP A 100 -6.84 13.99 -6.86
C ASP A 100 -5.36 14.16 -6.47
N ILE A 101 -4.48 13.60 -7.29
CA ILE A 101 -3.01 13.72 -7.18
C ILE A 101 -2.54 14.58 -8.34
N LYS A 102 -2.01 15.76 -8.03
CA LYS A 102 -1.59 16.74 -9.05
C LYS A 102 -0.21 16.40 -9.59
N PRO A 103 0.14 16.87 -10.80
CA PRO A 103 1.51 16.76 -11.29
C PRO A 103 2.50 17.35 -10.27
N GLY A 104 3.54 16.61 -9.93
CA GLY A 104 4.55 16.99 -8.96
C GLY A 104 4.22 16.59 -7.51
N ASP A 105 3.01 16.12 -7.20
CA ASP A 105 2.71 15.53 -5.90
C ASP A 105 3.41 14.16 -5.78
N GLU A 106 3.89 13.85 -4.58
CA GLU A 106 4.38 12.51 -4.25
C GLU A 106 3.19 11.54 -4.12
N ILE A 107 3.28 10.37 -4.74
CA ILE A 107 2.35 9.26 -4.59
C ILE A 107 2.77 8.47 -3.36
N THR A 108 1.91 8.43 -2.35
CA THR A 108 2.21 7.86 -1.03
C THR A 108 1.09 6.94 -0.58
N ASP A 109 1.43 5.90 0.17
CA ASP A 109 0.48 4.92 0.69
C ASP A 109 0.53 4.83 2.24
N ASP A 110 -0.45 4.15 2.82
CA ASP A 110 -0.54 3.88 4.24
C ASP A 110 0.03 2.49 4.57
N TYR A 111 1.29 2.45 5.03
CA TYR A 111 1.97 1.21 5.42
C TYR A 111 1.26 0.43 6.54
N GLY A 112 0.36 1.07 7.29
CA GLY A 112 -0.46 0.38 8.29
C GLY A 112 -1.36 -0.71 7.70
N LEU A 113 -1.59 -0.71 6.39
CA LEU A 113 -2.31 -1.77 5.68
C LEU A 113 -1.51 -3.07 5.50
N PHE A 114 -0.17 -3.00 5.58
CA PHE A 114 0.71 -4.10 5.17
C PHE A 114 1.79 -4.45 6.20
N ILE A 115 1.80 -3.79 7.35
CA ILE A 115 2.79 -4.07 8.37
C ILE A 115 2.44 -5.36 9.11
N GLY A 116 3.43 -6.25 9.24
CA GLY A 116 3.29 -7.55 9.92
C GLY A 116 3.45 -7.43 11.43
N ASP A 117 4.36 -8.21 12.00
CA ASP A 117 4.79 -8.13 13.41
C ASP A 117 5.75 -6.96 13.70
N GLU A 118 6.19 -6.27 12.65
CA GLU A 118 7.08 -5.11 12.72
C GLU A 118 6.35 -3.84 13.18
N SER A 119 7.14 -2.85 13.60
CA SER A 119 6.65 -1.49 13.83
C SER A 119 7.60 -0.47 13.21
N LEU A 120 7.03 0.68 12.84
CA LEU A 120 7.73 1.80 12.22
C LEU A 120 7.50 3.08 13.02
N ILE A 121 8.58 3.74 13.45
CA ILE A 121 8.52 5.11 13.97
C ILE A 121 8.28 6.07 12.80
N CYS A 122 7.16 6.78 12.83
CA CYS A 122 6.71 7.62 11.73
C CYS A 122 6.95 9.10 11.98
N SER A 123 7.56 9.77 11.01
CA SER A 123 7.74 11.23 10.97
C SER A 123 7.37 11.80 9.59
N CYS A 124 6.31 11.28 8.98
CA CYS A 124 5.89 11.60 7.59
C CYS A 124 5.39 13.04 7.34
N GLY A 125 5.41 13.92 8.35
CA GLY A 125 4.98 15.32 8.22
C GLY A 125 3.47 15.55 8.09
N SER A 126 2.64 14.50 8.05
CA SER A 126 1.19 14.63 8.02
C SER A 126 0.65 15.29 9.31
N PRO A 127 -0.36 16.17 9.23
CA PRO A 127 -1.11 16.64 10.40
C PRO A 127 -1.77 15.49 11.20
N GLU A 128 -2.03 14.37 10.53
CA GLU A 128 -2.61 13.14 11.10
C GLU A 128 -1.53 12.08 11.39
N CYS A 129 -0.26 12.48 11.57
CA CYS A 129 0.83 11.53 11.82
C CYS A 129 0.55 10.67 13.07
N ARG A 130 0.58 9.35 12.90
CA ARG A 130 0.32 8.38 13.98
C ARG A 130 1.53 8.15 14.88
N SER A 131 2.70 8.69 14.54
CA SER A 131 3.99 8.52 15.23
C SER A 131 4.55 7.09 15.29
N VAL A 132 3.68 6.08 15.35
CA VAL A 132 4.02 4.66 15.24
C VAL A 132 3.04 4.00 14.28
N ILE A 133 3.55 3.22 13.35
CA ILE A 133 2.77 2.32 12.49
C ILE A 133 3.04 0.90 12.97
N SER A 134 1.99 0.16 13.31
CA SER A 134 2.07 -1.26 13.67
C SER A 134 0.73 -1.95 13.39
N SER A 135 0.73 -3.27 13.34
CA SER A 135 -0.48 -4.08 13.12
C SER A 135 -1.51 -3.93 14.24
N ASP A 136 -1.08 -3.55 15.45
CA ASP A 136 -1.97 -3.23 16.58
C ASP A 136 -2.91 -2.05 16.31
N ASN A 137 -2.49 -1.11 15.45
CA ASN A 137 -3.31 0.06 15.11
C ASN A 137 -4.26 -0.20 13.92
N PHE A 138 -4.24 -1.39 13.33
CA PHE A 138 -5.06 -1.71 12.16
C PHE A 138 -6.56 -1.51 12.44
N ASP A 139 -7.06 -2.07 13.53
CA ASP A 139 -8.49 -2.02 13.87
C ASP A 139 -8.99 -0.61 14.21
N MET A 140 -8.09 0.28 14.64
CA MET A 140 -8.42 1.68 14.90
C MET A 140 -8.64 2.47 13.60
N ASN A 141 -7.98 2.07 12.51
CA ASN A 141 -7.96 2.82 11.24
C ASN A 141 -8.91 2.23 10.18
N VAL A 142 -9.26 0.94 10.28
CA VAL A 142 -10.05 0.23 9.26
C VAL A 142 -11.34 0.93 8.84
N GLN A 143 -12.07 1.53 9.79
CA GLN A 143 -13.30 2.26 9.48
C GLN A 143 -13.05 3.57 8.72
N GLN A 144 -11.93 4.25 8.97
CA GLN A 144 -11.57 5.47 8.26
C GLN A 144 -11.08 5.13 6.85
N TRP A 145 -10.24 4.11 6.71
CA TRP A 145 -9.77 3.62 5.40
C TRP A 145 -10.94 3.16 4.53
N ASP A 146 -11.86 2.32 5.04
CA ASP A 146 -13.04 1.89 4.29
C ASP A 146 -13.92 3.07 3.84
N ARG A 147 -14.06 4.12 4.66
CA ARG A 147 -14.80 5.33 4.26
C ARG A 147 -14.11 6.06 3.11
N LYS A 148 -12.79 6.25 3.18
CA LYS A 148 -11.99 6.88 2.12
C LYS A 148 -12.08 6.08 0.81
N LEU A 149 -11.96 4.76 0.89
CA LEU A 149 -12.06 3.86 -0.26
C LEU A 149 -13.46 3.88 -0.89
N LYS A 150 -14.53 3.81 -0.11
CA LYS A 150 -15.90 3.90 -0.64
C LYS A 150 -16.14 5.23 -1.37
N ALA A 151 -15.67 6.34 -0.81
CA ALA A 151 -15.77 7.65 -1.45
C ALA A 151 -15.00 7.69 -2.78
N ALA A 152 -13.77 7.17 -2.81
CA ALA A 152 -12.96 7.11 -4.03
C ALA A 152 -13.56 6.17 -5.09
N LEU A 153 -14.06 4.99 -4.69
CA LEU A 153 -14.69 4.03 -5.58
C LEU A 153 -15.96 4.58 -6.26
N ALA A 154 -16.64 5.55 -5.66
CA ALA A 154 -17.76 6.24 -6.32
C ALA A 154 -17.35 6.98 -7.62
N HIS A 155 -16.07 7.32 -7.77
CA HIS A 155 -15.53 7.93 -8.98
C HIS A 155 -15.02 6.92 -10.01
N PHE A 156 -14.87 5.64 -9.64
CA PHE A 156 -14.14 4.62 -10.41
C PHE A 156 -14.59 4.50 -11.88
N LYS A 157 -15.89 4.59 -12.14
CA LYS A 157 -16.48 4.49 -13.49
C LYS A 157 -16.41 5.78 -14.30
N ASN A 158 -16.12 6.91 -13.66
CA ASN A 158 -16.17 8.25 -14.24
C ASN A 158 -14.77 8.79 -14.59
N VAL A 159 -13.72 8.04 -14.27
CA VAL A 159 -12.32 8.41 -14.50
C VAL A 159 -11.64 7.35 -15.36
N GLU A 160 -10.58 7.72 -16.07
CA GLU A 160 -9.79 6.77 -16.82
C GLU A 160 -9.13 5.76 -15.89
N GLN A 161 -9.09 4.50 -16.31
CA GLN A 161 -8.47 3.40 -15.57
C GLN A 161 -7.40 2.69 -16.40
N PRO A 162 -6.19 3.27 -16.57
CA PRO A 162 -5.14 2.70 -17.42
C PRO A 162 -4.71 1.29 -17.03
N LEU A 163 -4.84 0.95 -15.74
CA LEU A 163 -4.48 -0.35 -15.18
C LEU A 163 -5.64 -1.36 -15.12
N SER A 164 -6.87 -0.97 -15.50
CA SER A 164 -8.07 -1.84 -15.38
C SER A 164 -7.98 -3.16 -16.15
N LYS A 165 -7.15 -3.21 -17.20
CA LYS A 165 -6.88 -4.42 -18.01
C LYS A 165 -6.16 -5.53 -17.24
N PHE A 166 -5.52 -5.21 -16.12
CA PHE A 166 -4.81 -6.16 -15.27
C PHE A 166 -5.70 -6.75 -14.16
N ILE A 167 -6.91 -6.23 -13.97
CA ILE A 167 -7.87 -6.78 -13.01
C ILE A 167 -8.38 -8.12 -13.52
N ASP A 168 -8.23 -9.18 -12.72
CA ASP A 168 -8.72 -10.51 -13.08
C ASP A 168 -10.26 -10.57 -13.10
N ASN A 169 -10.80 -11.58 -13.80
CA ASN A 169 -12.25 -11.72 -14.01
C ASN A 169 -13.04 -11.90 -12.70
N SER A 170 -12.45 -12.52 -11.67
CA SER A 170 -13.12 -12.72 -10.38
C SER A 170 -13.26 -11.40 -9.65
N THR A 171 -12.17 -10.64 -9.56
CA THR A 171 -12.14 -9.31 -8.96
C THR A 171 -13.04 -8.34 -9.71
N ARG A 172 -13.02 -8.36 -11.06
CA ARG A 172 -13.87 -7.51 -11.89
C ARG A 172 -15.36 -7.75 -11.63
N ARG A 173 -15.79 -9.00 -11.46
CA ARG A 173 -17.19 -9.32 -11.09
C ARG A 173 -17.58 -8.79 -9.71
N LYS A 174 -16.73 -9.03 -8.70
CA LYS A 174 -16.98 -8.55 -7.32
C LYS A 174 -17.05 -7.03 -7.25
N LEU A 175 -16.10 -6.36 -7.91
CA LEU A 175 -16.08 -4.90 -8.00
C LEU A 175 -17.32 -4.37 -8.75
N GLY A 176 -17.70 -5.00 -9.87
CA GLY A 176 -18.90 -4.65 -10.63
C GLY A 176 -20.18 -4.72 -9.78
N SER A 177 -20.37 -5.81 -9.03
CA SER A 177 -21.52 -5.97 -8.13
C SER A 177 -21.60 -4.84 -7.09
N TYR A 178 -20.47 -4.44 -6.51
CA TYR A 178 -20.43 -3.30 -5.59
C TYR A 178 -20.73 -1.96 -6.29
N LEU A 179 -20.08 -1.68 -7.42
CA LEU A 179 -20.21 -0.40 -8.12
C LEU A 179 -21.60 -0.22 -8.79
N GLU A 180 -22.34 -1.29 -9.07
CA GLU A 180 -23.64 -1.25 -9.75
C GLU A 180 -24.81 -1.38 -8.79
N GLU A 181 -24.69 -2.28 -7.81
CA GLU A 181 -25.80 -2.65 -6.93
C GLU A 181 -25.59 -2.15 -5.49
N GLY A 182 -24.39 -1.64 -5.17
CA GLY A 182 -24.02 -1.23 -3.80
C GLY A 182 -23.85 -2.40 -2.83
N LYS A 183 -23.82 -3.64 -3.33
CA LYS A 183 -23.72 -4.86 -2.52
C LYS A 183 -22.28 -5.31 -2.32
N ASP A 184 -22.04 -6.09 -1.27
CA ASP A 184 -20.81 -6.88 -1.09
C ASP A 184 -19.50 -6.08 -1.20
N TYR A 185 -19.47 -4.88 -0.62
CA TYR A 185 -18.25 -4.11 -0.46
C TYR A 185 -17.18 -4.96 0.23
N ASN A 186 -16.05 -5.16 -0.45
CA ASN A 186 -14.96 -5.94 0.11
C ASN A 186 -14.10 -5.05 1.02
N SER A 187 -14.39 -5.11 2.32
CA SER A 187 -13.65 -4.35 3.33
C SER A 187 -12.19 -4.77 3.37
N ILE A 188 -11.33 -3.76 3.53
CA ILE A 188 -9.90 -3.96 3.80
C ILE A 188 -9.63 -4.69 5.12
N ARG A 189 -10.63 -4.92 5.98
CA ARG A 189 -10.49 -5.80 7.16
C ARG A 189 -9.90 -7.16 6.81
N THR A 190 -10.16 -7.66 5.60
CA THR A 190 -9.58 -8.92 5.09
C THR A 190 -8.06 -8.88 4.93
N MET A 191 -7.48 -7.68 4.89
CA MET A 191 -6.04 -7.43 4.81
C MET A 191 -5.34 -7.39 6.17
N LYS A 192 -6.08 -7.49 7.28
CA LYS A 192 -5.44 -7.54 8.60
C LYS A 192 -4.47 -8.72 8.66
N TRP A 193 -3.23 -8.45 9.05
CA TRP A 193 -2.22 -9.47 9.28
C TRP A 193 -2.74 -10.56 10.23
N LYS A 194 -2.51 -11.83 9.86
CA LYS A 194 -3.10 -13.02 10.50
C LYS A 194 -2.10 -13.85 11.28
N GLY A 195 -0.86 -13.39 11.44
CA GLY A 195 0.23 -14.13 12.06
C GLY A 195 -0.06 -14.62 13.49
N LEU A 196 0.73 -15.60 13.92
CA LEU A 196 0.54 -16.33 15.18
C LEU A 196 0.63 -15.43 16.43
N PRO A 197 -0.10 -15.75 17.52
CA PRO A 197 -0.06 -14.98 18.75
C PRO A 197 1.37 -14.91 19.32
N ILE A 198 1.75 -13.68 19.67
CA ILE A 198 3.06 -13.28 20.19
C ILE A 198 3.50 -14.20 21.34
N THR A 199 4.52 -15.01 21.11
CA THR A 199 5.27 -15.71 22.19
C THR A 199 6.76 -15.37 22.18
N GLN A 200 7.18 -14.38 21.38
CA GLN A 200 8.55 -13.86 21.40
C GLN A 200 8.52 -12.34 21.64
N PRO A 201 9.53 -11.78 22.34
CA PRO A 201 9.61 -10.34 22.59
C PRO A 201 9.65 -9.59 21.25
N PRO A 202 9.22 -8.32 21.21
CA PRO A 202 9.05 -7.58 19.96
C PRO A 202 10.31 -7.67 19.10
N GLY A 203 10.13 -8.15 17.87
CA GLY A 203 11.15 -8.20 16.84
C GLY A 203 11.71 -6.80 16.54
N ALA A 204 12.92 -6.79 16.00
CA ALA A 204 13.76 -5.62 15.76
C ALA A 204 13.02 -4.35 15.32
N GLU A 205 13.39 -3.21 15.90
CA GLU A 205 13.04 -1.88 15.39
C GLU A 205 13.52 -1.76 13.94
N VAL A 206 12.59 -1.77 12.99
CA VAL A 206 12.91 -1.46 11.62
C VAL A 206 12.89 0.05 11.47
N ASN A 207 14.07 0.66 11.44
CA ASN A 207 14.23 2.01 10.89
C ASN A 207 13.99 1.95 9.38
N LEU A 208 12.74 1.90 8.93
CA LEU A 208 12.43 2.39 7.59
C LEU A 208 12.68 3.89 7.68
N ALA A 209 13.83 4.33 7.18
CA ALA A 209 14.21 5.73 7.17
C ALA A 209 13.13 6.55 6.44
N MET A 210 12.20 7.09 7.22
CA MET A 210 11.32 8.19 6.84
C MET A 210 11.32 9.16 8.00
N SER A 211 12.34 10.02 8.02
CA SER A 211 12.56 10.97 9.10
C SER A 211 12.97 12.34 8.58
N LYS A 212 11.98 13.24 8.66
CA LYS A 212 12.00 14.71 8.56
C LYS A 212 12.11 15.35 7.19
#